data_AF-A0A7W7Q1P8-F1
#
_entry.id   AF-A0A7W7Q1P8-F1
#
_cell.length_a   1.000
_cell.length_b   1.000
_cell.length_c   1.000
_cell.angle_alpha   90.00
_cell.angle_beta   90.00
_cell.angle_gamma   90.00
#
_symmetry.space_group_name_H-M   'P 1'
#
loop_
_entity.id
_entity.type
_entity.pdbx_description
1 polymer ?
#
loop_
_entity_poly.entity_id
_entity_poly.type
_entity_poly.pdbx_seq_one_letter_code
_entity_poly.pdbx_strand_id
1 'polypeptide(L)'
;MRKVTTVAAVEAMIGTPPAMVLRKATGAFDDGCRAVLAHASVAGFGFRDRDGVPHTTVVGGAPGFATVATPTRLSFDLPNLSPLPSGGASLVFFLPGIGESLRVSGSADVSGARVTLDLHETWVHCGRCVLRSGLWRAAHGSRGESGGTLTGFLAASPFVLVSSWDGDGRGTTSPRGDQAGFVRVLDEHTLAIPDRRGNKRADTFRNLMTCDEVSLAALVPGRADVLHVGGTAYVSDDPALLSTMALKGKPPHAALVIHVDRAEVRANEAVATSRMWDRSAHVDPARAPDLMAVGARHLAGNEATASVTRLVARGLAGAPGLARRAIDAGYRKELRDEGY
;
A
#
# COMPACT_ATOMS: atom_id res chain seq x y z
N MET A 1 -15.48 21.83 0.18
CA MET A 1 -14.29 21.03 0.57
C MET A 1 -13.05 21.87 0.30
N ARG A 2 -12.28 22.22 1.34
CA ARG A 2 -11.00 22.95 1.20
C ARG A 2 -9.95 22.06 0.54
N LYS A 3 -9.26 22.56 -0.51
CA LYS A 3 -8.18 21.85 -1.24
C LYS A 3 -6.81 22.33 -0.77
N VAL A 4 -5.92 21.40 -0.45
CA VAL A 4 -4.50 21.65 -0.19
C VAL A 4 -3.74 21.59 -1.51
N THR A 5 -2.89 22.59 -1.77
CA THR A 5 -2.24 22.80 -3.08
C THR A 5 -0.71 22.88 -3.03
N THR A 6 -0.09 22.82 -1.85
CA THR A 6 1.37 22.88 -1.72
C THR A 6 1.92 21.81 -0.78
N VAL A 7 3.17 21.39 -1.01
CA VAL A 7 3.89 20.48 -0.12
C VAL A 7 4.04 21.07 1.28
N ALA A 8 4.30 22.37 1.40
CA ALA A 8 4.40 23.05 2.69
C ALA A 8 3.08 22.98 3.48
N ALA A 9 1.93 23.10 2.82
CA ALA A 9 0.63 22.94 3.47
C ALA A 9 0.36 21.48 3.87
N VAL A 10 0.78 20.50 3.06
CA VAL A 10 0.75 19.08 3.46
C VAL A 10 1.60 18.87 4.72
N GLU A 11 2.83 19.37 4.75
CA GLU A 11 3.73 19.23 5.90
C GLU A 11 3.21 19.95 7.15
N ALA A 12 2.59 21.11 7.00
CA ALA A 12 1.94 21.82 8.12
C ALA A 12 0.79 21.00 8.72
N MET A 13 0.05 20.27 7.88
CA MET A 13 -1.11 19.48 8.27
C MET A 13 -0.74 18.15 8.95
N ILE A 14 0.20 17.38 8.39
CA ILE A 14 0.52 16.03 8.88
C ILE A 14 1.90 15.90 9.54
N GLY A 15 2.72 16.96 9.46
CA GLY A 15 4.11 16.98 9.86
C GLY A 15 5.07 16.41 8.80
N THR A 16 6.36 16.43 9.12
CA THR A 16 7.40 15.84 8.27
C THR A 16 7.71 14.39 8.68
N PRO A 17 8.13 13.53 7.73
CA PRO A 17 8.56 12.17 8.05
C PRO A 17 9.82 12.20 8.91
N PRO A 18 9.87 11.44 10.03
CA PRO A 18 11.10 11.30 10.80
C PRO A 18 12.24 10.75 9.91
N ALA A 19 13.46 11.26 10.08
CA ALA A 19 14.59 10.87 9.23
C ALA A 19 14.81 9.34 9.15
N MET A 20 14.59 8.62 10.26
CA MET A 20 14.67 7.16 10.30
C MET A 20 13.65 6.45 9.39
N VAL A 21 12.48 7.06 9.12
CA VAL A 21 11.46 6.52 8.21
C VAL A 21 11.89 6.65 6.75
N LEU A 22 12.66 7.70 6.41
CA LEU A 22 13.21 7.87 5.07
C LEU A 22 14.42 6.98 4.85
N ARG A 23 15.30 6.86 5.85
CA ARG A 23 16.59 6.14 5.76
C ARG A 23 16.48 4.62 5.69
N LYS A 24 15.29 4.03 5.85
CA LYS A 24 15.05 2.59 5.61
C LYS A 24 14.79 2.26 4.13
N ALA A 25 14.66 3.27 3.27
CA ALA A 25 14.58 3.06 1.83
C ALA A 25 15.97 2.78 1.27
N THR A 26 16.04 1.79 0.37
CA THR A 26 17.28 1.37 -0.29
C THR A 26 17.09 1.37 -1.80
N GLY A 27 18.16 1.64 -2.54
CA GLY A 27 18.19 1.53 -4.01
C GLY A 27 18.60 0.13 -4.49
N ALA A 28 18.59 -0.88 -3.62
CA ALA A 28 18.97 -2.25 -3.95
C ALA A 28 18.17 -3.27 -3.12
N PHE A 29 17.88 -4.42 -3.75
CA PHE A 29 17.33 -5.62 -3.13
C PHE A 29 18.43 -6.41 -2.42
N ASP A 30 18.45 -6.34 -1.10
CA ASP A 30 19.31 -7.17 -0.25
C ASP A 30 18.71 -8.57 -0.02
N ASP A 31 19.41 -9.41 0.76
CA ASP A 31 18.94 -10.76 1.09
C ASP A 31 17.62 -10.74 1.88
N GLY A 32 17.39 -9.69 2.67
CA GLY A 32 16.12 -9.48 3.36
C GLY A 32 14.96 -9.28 2.39
N CYS A 33 15.15 -8.43 1.38
CA CYS A 33 14.18 -8.20 0.32
C CYS A 33 13.90 -9.49 -0.47
N ARG A 34 14.95 -10.24 -0.82
CA ARG A 34 14.83 -11.54 -1.52
C ARG A 34 14.03 -12.56 -0.70
N ALA A 35 14.30 -12.65 0.60
CA ALA A 35 13.56 -13.54 1.50
C ALA A 35 12.08 -13.18 1.59
N VAL A 36 11.74 -11.89 1.63
CA VAL A 36 10.35 -11.42 1.62
C VAL A 36 9.68 -11.77 0.30
N LEU A 37 10.31 -11.48 -0.84
CA LEU A 37 9.75 -11.76 -2.17
C LEU A 37 9.53 -13.26 -2.41
N ALA A 38 10.41 -14.13 -1.90
CA ALA A 38 10.26 -15.58 -1.95
C ALA A 38 9.00 -16.12 -1.24
N HIS A 39 8.43 -15.35 -0.30
CA HIS A 39 7.20 -15.71 0.42
C HIS A 39 5.98 -14.93 -0.07
N ALA A 40 6.16 -13.86 -0.83
CA ALA A 40 5.06 -13.08 -1.36
C ALA A 40 4.35 -13.87 -2.47
N SER A 41 3.04 -14.04 -2.35
CA SER A 41 2.19 -14.67 -3.38
C SER A 41 1.34 -13.64 -4.14
N VAL A 42 1.27 -12.40 -3.65
CA VAL A 42 0.43 -11.35 -4.22
C VAL A 42 1.06 -9.98 -4.00
N ALA A 43 0.82 -9.06 -4.93
CA ALA A 43 1.18 -7.66 -4.82
C ALA A 43 0.09 -6.75 -5.39
N GLY A 44 -0.10 -5.59 -4.77
CA GLY A 44 -0.73 -4.47 -5.46
C GLY A 44 0.23 -3.92 -6.50
N PHE A 45 -0.26 -3.59 -7.70
CA PHE A 45 0.54 -3.08 -8.80
C PHE A 45 -0.07 -1.81 -9.38
N GLY A 46 0.64 -0.69 -9.22
CA GLY A 46 0.32 0.59 -9.84
C GLY A 46 1.25 0.86 -11.01
N PHE A 47 0.71 1.25 -12.16
CA PHE A 47 1.49 1.60 -13.35
C PHE A 47 0.74 2.61 -14.22
N ARG A 48 1.44 3.28 -15.13
CA ARG A 48 0.81 3.96 -16.27
C ARG A 48 0.93 3.08 -17.50
N ASP A 49 -0.08 3.09 -18.37
CA ASP A 49 0.04 2.45 -19.67
C ASP A 49 0.78 3.36 -20.67
N ARG A 50 0.88 2.92 -21.93
CA ARG A 50 1.56 3.66 -23.01
C ARG A 50 0.92 5.04 -23.30
N ASP A 51 -0.37 5.18 -23.01
CA ASP A 51 -1.11 6.42 -23.22
C ASP A 51 -1.03 7.32 -21.97
N GLY A 52 -0.26 6.89 -20.96
CA GLY A 52 -0.08 7.57 -19.71
C GLY A 52 -1.23 7.34 -18.73
N VAL A 53 -2.24 6.53 -19.04
CA VAL A 53 -3.41 6.37 -18.15
C VAL A 53 -2.97 5.59 -16.89
N PRO A 54 -3.27 6.09 -15.68
CA PRO A 54 -2.99 5.36 -14.45
C PRO A 54 -3.78 4.06 -14.32
N HIS A 55 -3.18 3.01 -13.78
CA HIS A 55 -3.86 1.76 -13.44
C HIS A 55 -3.38 1.27 -12.08
N THR A 56 -4.30 0.72 -11.29
CA THR A 56 -3.97 -0.04 -10.09
C THR A 56 -4.72 -1.35 -10.13
N THR A 57 -4.00 -2.44 -9.92
CA THR A 57 -4.54 -3.80 -9.92
C THR A 57 -3.84 -4.67 -8.88
N VAL A 58 -4.21 -5.95 -8.83
CA VAL A 58 -3.52 -6.98 -8.07
C VAL A 58 -2.86 -7.95 -9.05
N VAL A 59 -1.61 -8.31 -8.76
CA VAL A 59 -0.81 -9.31 -9.49
C VAL A 59 -0.31 -10.35 -8.50
N GLY A 60 0.03 -11.54 -8.96
CA GLY A 60 0.41 -12.62 -8.05
C GLY A 60 0.49 -13.98 -8.72
N GLY A 61 0.76 -14.99 -7.89
CA GLY A 61 0.92 -16.38 -8.30
C GLY A 61 1.31 -17.25 -7.11
N ALA A 62 2.09 -18.29 -7.36
CA ALA A 62 2.73 -19.06 -6.29
C ALA A 62 3.65 -18.15 -5.43
N PRO A 63 3.87 -18.46 -4.14
CA PRO A 63 4.89 -17.78 -3.34
C PRO A 63 6.22 -17.69 -4.10
N GLY A 64 6.79 -16.48 -4.19
CA GLY A 64 7.98 -16.24 -5.00
C GLY A 64 7.72 -15.91 -6.47
N PHE A 65 6.48 -15.53 -6.84
CA PHE A 65 6.12 -15.20 -8.23
C PHE A 65 6.97 -14.07 -8.85
N ALA A 66 7.54 -13.19 -8.03
CA ALA A 66 8.45 -12.14 -8.46
C ALA A 66 9.90 -12.46 -8.07
N THR A 67 10.79 -12.44 -9.07
CA THR A 67 12.19 -12.84 -8.94
C THR A 67 13.13 -11.65 -9.11
N VAL A 68 14.09 -11.52 -8.20
CA VAL A 68 15.14 -10.49 -8.25
C VAL A 68 16.29 -10.99 -9.13
N ALA A 69 16.37 -10.48 -10.36
CA ALA A 69 17.38 -10.84 -11.35
C ALA A 69 18.75 -10.22 -11.04
N THR A 70 18.78 -8.97 -10.59
CA THR A 70 19.98 -8.26 -10.14
C THR A 70 19.64 -7.48 -8.87
N PRO A 71 20.63 -6.93 -8.12
CA PRO A 71 20.33 -6.09 -6.96
C PRO A 71 19.40 -4.90 -7.25
N THR A 72 19.22 -4.50 -8.51
CA THR A 72 18.40 -3.36 -8.92
C THR A 72 17.27 -3.74 -9.88
N ARG A 73 17.04 -5.03 -10.13
CA ARG A 73 16.06 -5.47 -11.13
C ARG A 73 15.22 -6.63 -10.62
N LEU A 74 13.91 -6.44 -10.70
CA LEU A 74 12.88 -7.43 -10.41
C LEU A 74 12.17 -7.85 -11.70
N SER A 75 11.70 -9.08 -11.79
CA SER A 75 10.83 -9.52 -12.88
C SER A 75 9.73 -10.47 -12.41
N PHE A 76 8.61 -10.47 -13.11
CA PHE A 76 7.49 -11.38 -12.89
C PHE A 76 6.66 -11.51 -14.17
N ASP A 77 5.86 -12.57 -14.27
CA ASP A 77 5.04 -12.84 -15.45
C ASP A 77 3.60 -12.30 -15.27
N LEU A 78 3.06 -11.75 -16.36
CA LEU A 78 1.73 -11.16 -16.47
C LEU A 78 1.06 -11.59 -17.78
N PRO A 79 0.60 -12.85 -17.89
CA PRO A 79 0.10 -13.40 -19.15
C PRO A 79 -1.17 -12.70 -19.66
N ASN A 80 -2.01 -12.16 -18.77
CA ASN A 80 -3.35 -11.66 -19.10
C ASN A 80 -3.57 -10.18 -18.72
N LEU A 81 -2.51 -9.44 -18.37
CA LEU A 81 -2.68 -8.04 -17.97
C LEU A 81 -2.88 -7.16 -19.21
N SER A 82 -3.98 -6.41 -19.21
CA SER A 82 -4.23 -5.35 -20.17
C SER A 82 -4.92 -4.17 -19.45
N PRO A 83 -4.45 -2.92 -19.65
CA PRO A 83 -3.32 -2.54 -20.51
C PRO A 83 -1.95 -2.88 -19.92
N LEU A 84 -0.91 -2.82 -20.75
CA LEU A 84 0.47 -3.12 -20.34
C LEU A 84 1.14 -1.91 -19.69
N PRO A 85 1.95 -2.11 -18.63
CA PRO A 85 2.70 -1.05 -17.99
C PRO A 85 3.76 -0.43 -18.91
N SER A 86 4.00 0.87 -18.72
CA SER A 86 5.02 1.65 -19.40
C SER A 86 5.54 2.74 -18.46
N GLY A 87 6.86 2.76 -18.23
CA GLY A 87 7.50 3.79 -17.41
C GLY A 87 7.25 3.61 -15.90
N GLY A 88 6.95 4.68 -15.18
CA GLY A 88 6.89 4.67 -13.72
C GLY A 88 5.84 3.72 -13.16
N ALA A 89 6.28 2.78 -12.31
CA ALA A 89 5.44 1.77 -11.71
C ALA A 89 5.85 1.46 -10.27
N SER A 90 4.94 0.85 -9.51
CA SER A 90 5.22 0.47 -8.14
C SER A 90 4.41 -0.74 -7.69
N LEU A 91 5.01 -1.54 -6.80
CA LEU A 91 4.40 -2.70 -6.19
C LEU A 91 4.35 -2.61 -4.67
N VAL A 92 3.35 -3.25 -4.10
CA VAL A 92 3.22 -3.51 -2.66
C VAL A 92 3.07 -5.01 -2.47
N PHE A 93 4.16 -5.70 -2.12
CA PHE A 93 4.17 -7.14 -1.92
C PHE A 93 3.59 -7.52 -0.57
N PHE A 94 2.62 -8.43 -0.59
CA PHE A 94 1.98 -8.95 0.61
C PHE A 94 2.36 -10.41 0.82
N LEU A 95 2.53 -10.75 2.09
CA LEU A 95 2.61 -12.12 2.58
C LEU A 95 1.29 -12.38 3.30
N PRO A 96 0.32 -13.11 2.70
CA PRO A 96 -0.96 -13.37 3.36
C PRO A 96 -0.78 -13.91 4.78
N GLY A 97 -1.40 -13.25 5.76
CA GLY A 97 -1.23 -13.53 7.19
C GLY A 97 -0.24 -12.59 7.92
N ILE A 98 0.63 -11.89 7.19
CA ILE A 98 1.61 -10.95 7.76
C ILE A 98 1.12 -9.50 7.65
N GLY A 99 1.35 -8.72 8.70
CA GLY A 99 0.91 -7.33 8.76
C GLY A 99 1.67 -6.42 7.81
N GLU A 100 2.99 -6.48 7.84
CA GLU A 100 3.88 -5.62 7.08
C GLU A 100 3.95 -6.01 5.60
N SER A 101 4.35 -5.06 4.75
CA SER A 101 4.53 -5.29 3.32
C SER A 101 5.86 -4.72 2.82
N LEU A 102 6.34 -5.20 1.67
CA LEU A 102 7.50 -4.63 1.00
C LEU A 102 7.02 -3.76 -0.16
N ARG A 103 7.37 -2.47 -0.14
CA ARG A 103 7.10 -1.54 -1.24
C ARG A 103 8.30 -1.48 -2.17
N VAL A 104 8.01 -1.42 -3.45
CA VAL A 104 8.98 -1.32 -4.54
C VAL A 104 8.47 -0.27 -5.51
N SER A 105 9.29 0.73 -5.82
CA SER A 105 8.99 1.73 -6.84
C SER A 105 10.10 1.71 -7.88
N GLY A 106 9.75 1.90 -9.14
CA GLY A 106 10.70 1.77 -10.24
C GLY A 106 10.13 2.17 -11.58
N SER A 107 10.82 1.77 -12.64
CA SER A 107 10.35 1.88 -14.01
C SER A 107 10.10 0.48 -14.56
N ALA A 108 8.91 0.22 -15.08
CA ALA A 108 8.51 -1.04 -15.66
C ALA A 108 8.63 -1.01 -17.19
N ASP A 109 9.13 -2.12 -17.73
CA ASP A 109 9.14 -2.45 -19.16
C ASP A 109 8.54 -3.85 -19.36
N VAL A 110 8.00 -4.12 -20.54
CA VAL A 110 7.32 -5.38 -20.86
C VAL A 110 7.88 -6.00 -22.11
N SER A 111 8.28 -7.27 -22.01
CA SER A 111 8.67 -8.10 -23.15
C SER A 111 7.86 -9.39 -23.15
N GLY A 112 6.96 -9.53 -24.13
CA GLY A 112 5.97 -10.61 -24.16
C GLY A 112 5.05 -10.53 -22.94
N ALA A 113 4.99 -11.61 -22.15
CA ALA A 113 4.25 -11.65 -20.89
C ALA A 113 5.10 -11.24 -19.67
N ARG A 114 6.40 -11.00 -19.84
CA ARG A 114 7.30 -10.72 -18.72
C ARG A 114 7.40 -9.22 -18.47
N VAL A 115 7.11 -8.82 -17.23
CA VAL A 115 7.38 -7.48 -16.73
C VAL A 115 8.72 -7.46 -16.04
N THR A 116 9.55 -6.47 -16.39
CA THR A 116 10.80 -6.16 -15.72
C THR A 116 10.68 -4.80 -15.08
N LEU A 117 11.13 -4.68 -13.83
CA LEU A 117 11.13 -3.42 -13.10
C LEU A 117 12.55 -3.06 -12.68
N ASP A 118 13.01 -1.90 -13.14
CA ASP A 118 14.23 -1.26 -12.70
C ASP A 118 13.97 -0.42 -11.45
N LEU A 119 14.67 -0.76 -10.37
CA LEU A 119 14.42 -0.25 -9.03
C LEU A 119 14.83 1.22 -8.90
N HIS A 120 13.92 2.04 -8.38
CA HIS A 120 14.24 3.38 -7.84
C HIS A 120 14.44 3.29 -6.33
N GLU A 121 13.50 2.68 -5.62
CA GLU A 121 13.57 2.48 -4.18
C GLU A 121 12.73 1.28 -3.71
N THR A 122 13.18 0.62 -2.65
CA THR A 122 12.41 -0.37 -1.91
C THR A 122 12.48 -0.11 -0.41
N TRP A 123 11.39 -0.39 0.30
CA TRP A 123 11.33 -0.25 1.74
C TRP A 123 10.22 -1.07 2.36
N VAL A 124 10.39 -1.38 3.65
CA VAL A 124 9.36 -2.05 4.44
C VAL A 124 8.28 -1.04 4.85
N HIS A 125 7.03 -1.40 4.60
CA HIS A 125 5.85 -0.66 5.00
C HIS A 125 5.20 -1.29 6.24
N CYS A 126 4.79 -0.44 7.20
CA CYS A 126 4.25 -0.91 8.47
C CYS A 126 2.87 -1.57 8.30
N GLY A 127 2.55 -2.51 9.19
CA GLY A 127 1.32 -3.29 9.09
C GLY A 127 0.02 -2.62 9.52
N ARG A 128 0.04 -1.32 9.88
CA ARG A 128 -1.16 -0.64 10.40
C ARG A 128 -2.37 -0.70 9.48
N CYS A 129 -2.20 -0.52 8.17
CA CYS A 129 -3.32 -0.61 7.22
C CYS A 129 -3.96 -2.01 7.21
N VAL A 130 -3.14 -3.07 7.24
CA VAL A 130 -3.60 -4.46 7.32
C VAL A 130 -4.28 -4.74 8.66
N LEU A 131 -3.74 -4.22 9.77
CA LEU A 131 -4.31 -4.40 11.11
C LEU A 131 -5.65 -3.67 11.28
N ARG A 132 -5.75 -2.42 10.79
CA ARG A 132 -6.98 -1.60 10.84
C ARG A 132 -8.11 -2.23 10.04
N SER A 133 -7.79 -2.72 8.85
CA SER A 133 -8.76 -3.37 7.96
C SER A 133 -9.16 -4.78 8.39
N GLY A 134 -8.29 -5.44 9.17
CA GLY A 134 -8.45 -6.85 9.44
C GLY A 134 -8.33 -7.70 8.18
N LEU A 135 -7.54 -7.28 7.18
CA LEU A 135 -7.45 -7.89 5.84
C LEU A 135 -7.30 -9.42 5.85
N TRP A 136 -6.58 -9.97 6.83
CA TRP A 136 -6.32 -11.42 6.98
C TRP A 136 -7.23 -12.13 8.02
N ARG A 137 -8.23 -11.42 8.57
CA ARG A 137 -9.16 -11.98 9.57
C ARG A 137 -10.27 -12.77 8.88
N ALA A 138 -10.65 -13.91 9.47
CA ALA A 138 -11.86 -14.65 9.09
C ALA A 138 -13.06 -13.89 9.62
N ALA A 139 -14.12 -13.88 8.83
CA ALA A 139 -15.35 -13.12 9.04
C ALA A 139 -15.23 -11.62 8.67
N HIS A 140 -15.20 -11.35 7.37
CA HIS A 140 -16.20 -10.42 6.86
C HIS A 140 -17.41 -11.30 6.57
N GLY A 141 -18.45 -11.24 7.40
CA GLY A 141 -19.64 -12.04 7.19
C GLY A 141 -20.13 -11.85 5.76
N SER A 142 -20.10 -12.91 4.96
CA SER A 142 -20.79 -12.99 3.67
C SER A 142 -22.29 -13.08 3.95
N ARG A 143 -22.88 -11.99 4.44
CA ARG A 143 -24.33 -11.80 4.51
C ARG A 143 -24.66 -10.39 4.09
N GLY A 144 -24.23 -10.09 2.88
CA GLY A 144 -24.84 -9.10 2.03
C GLY A 144 -24.50 -9.55 0.64
N GLU A 145 -25.49 -10.03 -0.11
CA GLU A 145 -25.50 -9.78 -1.54
C GLU A 145 -25.15 -8.30 -1.69
N SER A 146 -23.89 -8.00 -1.98
CA SER A 146 -23.52 -6.68 -2.48
C SER A 146 -24.11 -6.72 -3.88
N GLY A 147 -25.42 -6.43 -3.96
CA GLY A 147 -26.16 -6.26 -5.21
C GLY A 147 -25.27 -5.44 -6.12
N GLY A 148 -25.14 -5.87 -7.38
CA GLY A 148 -24.03 -5.61 -8.30
C GLY A 148 -23.71 -4.15 -8.65
N THR A 149 -23.60 -3.27 -7.66
CA THR A 149 -23.32 -1.85 -7.74
C THR A 149 -21.93 -1.56 -7.21
N LEU A 150 -21.32 -0.51 -7.74
CA LEU A 150 -19.97 -0.07 -7.35
C LEU A 150 -19.95 0.42 -5.89
N THR A 151 -21.01 1.08 -5.43
CA THR A 151 -21.16 1.57 -4.06
C THR A 151 -21.26 0.42 -3.05
N GLY A 152 -21.96 -0.67 -3.40
CA GLY A 152 -22.02 -1.88 -2.59
C GLY A 152 -20.65 -2.55 -2.44
N PHE A 153 -19.83 -2.56 -3.49
CA PHE A 153 -18.46 -3.05 -3.44
C PHE A 153 -17.58 -2.20 -2.51
N LEU A 154 -17.65 -0.86 -2.62
CA LEU A 154 -16.94 0.06 -1.72
C LEU A 154 -17.36 -0.10 -0.26
N ALA A 155 -18.66 -0.28 0.00
CA ALA A 155 -19.19 -0.52 1.34
C ALA A 155 -18.66 -1.83 1.96
N ALA A 156 -18.42 -2.85 1.13
CA ALA A 156 -17.86 -4.12 1.57
C ALA A 156 -16.32 -4.12 1.67
N SER A 157 -15.64 -3.13 1.10
CA SER A 157 -14.18 -3.08 1.00
C SER A 157 -13.53 -2.47 2.26
N PRO A 158 -12.73 -3.24 3.02
CA PRO A 158 -11.91 -2.71 4.11
C PRO A 158 -10.51 -2.27 3.64
N PHE A 159 -10.15 -2.49 2.37
CA PHE A 159 -8.78 -2.28 1.89
C PHE A 159 -8.74 -1.78 0.45
N VAL A 160 -7.95 -0.74 0.23
CA VAL A 160 -7.70 -0.21 -1.11
C VAL A 160 -6.21 0.03 -1.34
N LEU A 161 -5.77 -0.12 -2.57
CA LEU A 161 -4.46 0.25 -3.06
C LEU A 161 -4.63 1.53 -3.87
N VAL A 162 -3.92 2.61 -3.53
CA VAL A 162 -3.99 3.89 -4.25
C VAL A 162 -2.67 4.17 -4.92
N SER A 163 -2.65 4.30 -6.23
CA SER A 163 -1.46 4.68 -6.99
C SER A 163 -1.52 6.12 -7.48
N SER A 164 -0.38 6.79 -7.40
CA SER A 164 -0.20 8.21 -7.72
C SER A 164 1.22 8.43 -8.26
N TRP A 165 1.43 9.45 -9.09
CA TRP A 165 2.71 9.77 -9.74
C TRP A 165 3.13 11.20 -9.43
N ASP A 166 4.42 11.47 -9.32
CA ASP A 166 4.92 12.84 -9.30
C ASP A 166 5.04 13.41 -10.74
N GLY A 167 5.41 14.69 -10.84
CA GLY A 167 5.61 15.38 -12.12
C GLY A 167 6.74 14.79 -13.00
N ASP A 168 7.64 13.99 -12.40
CA ASP A 168 8.70 13.27 -13.13
C ASP A 168 8.24 11.86 -13.58
N GLY A 169 6.97 11.53 -13.35
CA GLY A 169 6.40 10.24 -13.72
C GLY A 169 6.82 9.09 -12.80
N ARG A 170 7.35 9.34 -11.60
CA ARG A 170 7.68 8.28 -10.63
C ARG A 170 6.43 7.84 -9.88
N GLY A 171 6.05 6.58 -10.08
CA GLY A 171 4.85 5.99 -9.48
C GLY A 171 5.05 5.52 -8.05
N THR A 172 4.01 5.68 -7.21
CA THR A 172 3.95 5.10 -5.87
C THR A 172 2.55 4.55 -5.56
N THR A 173 2.48 3.30 -5.09
CA THR A 173 1.23 2.65 -4.65
C THR A 173 1.19 2.57 -3.13
N SER A 174 0.23 3.23 -2.51
CA SER A 174 0.02 3.29 -1.07
C SER A 174 -1.15 2.38 -0.65
N PRO A 175 -0.91 1.36 0.18
CA PRO A 175 -2.00 0.57 0.75
C PRO A 175 -2.74 1.36 1.83
N ARG A 176 -4.07 1.37 1.77
CA ARG A 176 -4.94 2.01 2.76
C ARG A 176 -5.96 0.98 3.26
N GLY A 177 -6.08 0.90 4.57
CA GLY A 177 -6.97 -0.06 5.22
C GLY A 177 -7.57 0.50 6.49
N ASP A 178 -8.86 0.25 6.65
CA ASP A 178 -9.74 0.72 7.72
C ASP A 178 -10.98 -0.21 7.76
N GLN A 179 -11.95 0.04 8.63
CA GLN A 179 -13.21 -0.71 8.66
C GLN A 179 -13.89 -0.70 7.28
N ALA A 180 -14.57 -1.80 6.92
CA ALA A 180 -15.28 -1.88 5.65
C ALA A 180 -16.25 -0.68 5.46
N GLY A 181 -16.25 -0.09 4.26
CA GLY A 181 -17.03 1.12 3.98
C GLY A 181 -16.37 2.43 4.40
N PHE A 182 -15.07 2.41 4.72
CA PHE A 182 -14.32 3.64 5.01
C PHE A 182 -14.13 4.56 3.81
N VAL A 183 -14.22 4.03 2.58
CA VAL A 183 -14.28 4.85 1.37
C VAL A 183 -15.69 5.43 1.27
N ARG A 184 -15.81 6.73 1.53
CA ARG A 184 -17.09 7.44 1.54
C ARG A 184 -17.45 7.83 0.12
N VAL A 185 -18.67 7.52 -0.30
CA VAL A 185 -19.26 8.07 -1.50
C VAL A 185 -19.91 9.40 -1.10
N LEU A 186 -19.39 10.52 -1.60
CA LEU A 186 -19.89 11.86 -1.27
C LEU A 186 -21.04 12.26 -2.21
N ASP A 187 -20.93 11.88 -3.48
CA ASP A 187 -21.93 12.04 -4.54
C ASP A 187 -21.66 11.02 -5.65
N GLU A 188 -22.35 11.14 -6.79
CA GLU A 188 -22.26 10.21 -7.92
C GLU A 188 -20.84 10.04 -8.49
N HIS A 189 -20.00 11.07 -8.40
CA HIS A 189 -18.67 11.10 -9.01
C HIS A 189 -17.55 11.41 -8.01
N THR A 190 -17.83 11.44 -6.71
CA THR A 190 -16.85 11.86 -5.71
C THR A 190 -16.73 10.87 -4.57
N LEU A 191 -15.49 10.42 -4.33
CA LEU A 191 -15.13 9.57 -3.20
C LEU A 191 -14.25 10.34 -2.21
N ALA A 192 -14.31 9.99 -0.93
CA ALA A 192 -13.37 10.44 0.08
C ALA A 192 -12.79 9.26 0.89
N ILE A 193 -11.47 9.28 1.06
CA ILE A 193 -10.72 8.25 1.79
C ILE A 193 -10.00 8.93 2.97
N PRO A 194 -10.23 8.49 4.22
CA PRO A 194 -9.56 9.05 5.39
C PRO A 194 -8.06 8.76 5.36
N ASP A 195 -7.24 9.79 5.59
CA ASP A 195 -5.81 9.64 5.86
C ASP A 195 -5.58 9.56 7.37
N ARG A 196 -5.43 8.32 7.85
CA ARG A 196 -5.17 8.03 9.27
C ARG A 196 -3.69 8.29 9.59
N ARG A 197 -3.40 8.57 10.87
CA ARG A 197 -2.04 8.84 11.35
C ARG A 197 -1.07 7.74 10.90
N GLY A 198 0.04 8.17 10.34
CA GLY A 198 0.94 7.33 9.57
C GLY A 198 2.40 7.60 9.88
N ASN A 199 3.27 7.24 8.93
CA ASN A 199 4.71 7.51 8.99
C ASN A 199 5.08 8.93 8.47
N LYS A 200 4.07 9.73 8.11
CA LYS A 200 4.16 11.10 7.58
C LYS A 200 4.96 11.24 6.27
N ARG A 201 5.24 10.14 5.55
CA ARG A 201 5.85 10.23 4.20
C ARG A 201 4.93 10.94 3.22
N ALA A 202 3.66 10.53 3.25
CA ALA A 202 2.58 11.05 2.41
C ALA A 202 2.96 11.16 0.93
N ASP A 203 3.56 10.08 0.41
CA ASP A 203 4.01 9.99 -0.98
C ASP A 203 2.86 10.40 -1.93
N THR A 204 1.65 9.85 -1.72
CA THR A 204 0.46 10.23 -2.50
C THR A 204 0.13 11.71 -2.42
N PHE A 205 0.20 12.34 -1.25
CA PHE A 205 -0.14 13.76 -1.12
C PHE A 205 0.90 14.66 -1.76
N ARG A 206 2.18 14.31 -1.68
CA ARG A 206 3.26 15.03 -2.35
C ARG A 206 3.10 14.95 -3.87
N ASN A 207 2.83 13.75 -4.39
CA ASN A 207 2.60 13.50 -5.80
C ASN A 207 1.47 14.37 -6.36
N LEU A 208 0.34 14.47 -5.63
CA LEU A 208 -0.82 15.30 -5.97
C LEU A 208 -0.54 16.80 -6.09
N MET A 209 0.60 17.29 -5.60
CA MET A 209 0.98 18.69 -5.75
C MET A 209 1.49 19.00 -7.16
N THR A 210 1.86 17.95 -7.92
CA THR A 210 2.47 18.06 -9.26
C THR A 210 1.69 17.30 -10.33
N CYS A 211 0.93 16.28 -9.95
CA CYS A 211 0.07 15.50 -10.84
C CYS A 211 -1.12 15.00 -10.04
N ASP A 212 -2.34 15.41 -10.41
CA ASP A 212 -3.56 15.10 -9.66
C ASP A 212 -4.20 13.76 -10.05
N GLU A 213 -3.68 13.08 -11.07
CA GLU A 213 -4.21 11.80 -11.51
C GLU A 213 -3.90 10.66 -10.54
N VAL A 214 -4.91 9.82 -10.28
CA VAL A 214 -4.82 8.64 -9.42
C VAL A 214 -5.52 7.45 -10.02
N SER A 215 -5.14 6.27 -9.54
CA SER A 215 -5.93 5.05 -9.70
C SER A 215 -6.01 4.29 -8.38
N LEU A 216 -7.06 3.49 -8.23
CA LEU A 216 -7.37 2.74 -7.04
C LEU A 216 -7.83 1.33 -7.39
N ALA A 217 -7.42 0.35 -6.59
CA ALA A 217 -8.00 -0.99 -6.56
C ALA A 217 -8.58 -1.26 -5.16
N ALA A 218 -9.87 -1.57 -5.07
CA ALA A 218 -10.55 -1.95 -3.83
C ALA A 218 -10.71 -3.47 -3.74
N LEU A 219 -10.46 -4.02 -2.55
CA LEU A 219 -10.47 -5.46 -2.28
C LEU A 219 -11.52 -5.78 -1.22
N VAL A 220 -12.26 -6.87 -1.44
CA VAL A 220 -13.18 -7.44 -0.46
C VAL A 220 -12.69 -8.85 -0.11
N PRO A 221 -12.28 -9.11 1.14
CA PRO A 221 -11.82 -10.44 1.53
C PRO A 221 -12.83 -11.53 1.20
N GLY A 222 -12.37 -12.59 0.54
CA GLY A 222 -13.22 -13.70 0.08
C GLY A 222 -13.80 -13.53 -1.32
N ARG A 223 -13.68 -12.36 -1.95
CA ARG A 223 -14.05 -12.16 -3.36
C ARG A 223 -12.83 -12.27 -4.29
N ALA A 224 -13.06 -12.77 -5.50
CA ALA A 224 -12.04 -12.89 -6.54
C ALA A 224 -12.00 -11.70 -7.50
N ASP A 225 -13.03 -10.85 -7.48
CA ASP A 225 -13.09 -9.62 -8.26
C ASP A 225 -12.53 -8.42 -7.49
N VAL A 226 -12.13 -7.42 -8.26
CA VAL A 226 -11.50 -6.17 -7.80
C VAL A 226 -12.27 -5.01 -8.42
N LEU A 227 -12.60 -4.02 -7.61
CA LEU A 227 -13.11 -2.75 -8.11
C LEU A 227 -11.94 -1.84 -8.46
N HIS A 228 -11.84 -1.46 -9.72
CA HIS A 228 -10.89 -0.49 -10.24
C HIS A 228 -11.57 0.87 -10.35
N VAL A 229 -10.92 1.92 -9.86
CA VAL A 229 -11.38 3.30 -9.94
C VAL A 229 -10.23 4.15 -10.45
N GLY A 230 -10.52 5.17 -11.25
CA GLY A 230 -9.54 6.19 -11.52
C GLY A 230 -10.15 7.52 -11.93
N GLY A 231 -9.31 8.54 -11.84
CA GLY A 231 -9.65 9.92 -12.14
C GLY A 231 -8.66 10.86 -11.48
N THR A 232 -9.11 12.02 -11.04
CA THR A 232 -8.27 13.03 -10.38
C THR A 232 -8.53 13.11 -8.90
N ALA A 233 -7.57 13.58 -8.12
CA ALA A 233 -7.70 13.67 -6.69
C ALA A 233 -7.04 14.92 -6.11
N TYR A 234 -7.45 15.24 -4.89
CA TYR A 234 -6.83 16.28 -4.10
C TYR A 234 -6.90 15.96 -2.61
N VAL A 235 -6.07 16.66 -1.85
CA VAL A 235 -6.03 16.51 -0.40
C VAL A 235 -6.93 17.56 0.24
N SER A 236 -7.75 17.14 1.19
CA SER A 236 -8.64 18.01 1.94
C SER A 236 -8.43 17.86 3.44
N ASP A 237 -8.41 18.99 4.13
CA ASP A 237 -8.36 19.14 5.58
C ASP A 237 -9.57 19.93 6.10
N ASP A 238 -10.68 19.81 5.38
CA ASP A 238 -11.96 20.43 5.72
C ASP A 238 -12.55 19.78 6.99
N PRO A 239 -12.67 20.50 8.11
CA PRO A 239 -13.15 19.91 9.36
C PRO A 239 -14.53 19.26 9.25
N ALA A 240 -15.41 19.80 8.40
CA ALA A 240 -16.75 19.24 8.22
C ALA A 240 -16.66 17.85 7.58
N LEU A 241 -15.87 17.68 6.51
CA LEU A 241 -15.63 16.39 5.88
C LEU A 241 -14.94 15.42 6.85
N LEU A 242 -13.86 15.84 7.51
CA LEU A 242 -13.08 14.98 8.42
C LEU A 242 -13.93 14.47 9.59
N SER A 243 -14.83 15.30 10.12
CA SER A 243 -15.74 14.91 11.21
C SER A 243 -16.62 13.72 10.83
N THR A 244 -17.04 13.62 9.56
CA THR A 244 -17.86 12.50 9.07
C THR A 244 -17.13 11.16 9.06
N MET A 245 -15.79 11.19 9.08
CA MET A 245 -14.91 10.00 9.04
C MET A 245 -14.30 9.68 10.42
N ALA A 246 -14.80 10.28 11.49
CA ALA A 246 -14.26 10.10 12.83
C ALA A 246 -14.49 8.68 13.38
N LEU A 247 -13.47 8.14 14.05
CA LEU A 247 -13.56 6.89 14.81
C LEU A 247 -13.58 7.22 16.29
N LYS A 248 -14.67 6.87 17.00
CA LYS A 248 -14.87 7.21 18.42
C LYS A 248 -14.59 8.70 18.70
N GLY A 249 -15.11 9.59 17.86
CA GLY A 249 -14.90 11.05 17.96
C GLY A 249 -13.54 11.56 17.51
N LYS A 250 -12.67 10.71 16.95
CA LYS A 250 -11.33 11.09 16.47
C LYS A 250 -11.32 11.18 14.93
N PRO A 251 -11.40 12.39 14.34
CA PRO A 251 -11.32 12.55 12.90
C PRO A 251 -9.93 12.15 12.35
N PRO A 252 -9.81 11.74 11.09
CA PRO A 252 -8.53 11.65 10.41
C PRO A 252 -7.90 13.05 10.29
N HIS A 253 -6.59 13.14 10.07
CA HIS A 253 -5.92 14.44 9.93
C HIS A 253 -6.11 15.07 8.55
N ALA A 254 -6.50 14.27 7.56
CA ALA A 254 -6.78 14.69 6.19
C ALA A 254 -7.67 13.66 5.47
N ALA A 255 -8.14 14.01 4.29
CA ALA A 255 -8.86 13.16 3.37
C ALA A 255 -8.24 13.23 1.99
N LEU A 256 -8.15 12.09 1.31
CA LEU A 256 -7.96 12.04 -0.13
C LEU A 256 -9.35 12.10 -0.77
N VAL A 257 -9.65 13.16 -1.51
CA VAL A 257 -10.89 13.30 -2.27
C VAL A 257 -10.60 12.97 -3.72
N ILE A 258 -11.38 12.07 -4.32
CA ILE A 258 -11.19 11.57 -5.68
C ILE A 258 -12.43 11.92 -6.50
N HIS A 259 -12.24 12.63 -7.61
CA HIS A 259 -13.23 12.73 -8.68
C HIS A 259 -13.06 11.53 -9.60
N VAL A 260 -14.15 10.79 -9.82
CA VAL A 260 -14.16 9.50 -10.49
C VAL A 260 -14.57 9.67 -11.95
N ASP A 261 -13.64 9.34 -12.84
CA ASP A 261 -13.86 9.36 -14.29
C ASP A 261 -14.19 7.94 -14.81
N ARG A 262 -13.61 6.92 -14.18
CA ARG A 262 -13.83 5.51 -14.52
C ARG A 262 -13.95 4.65 -13.27
N ALA A 263 -14.89 3.70 -13.31
CA ALA A 263 -15.01 2.69 -12.28
C ALA A 263 -15.59 1.39 -12.86
N GLU A 264 -14.95 0.26 -12.58
CA GLU A 264 -15.40 -1.05 -13.05
C GLU A 264 -15.00 -2.16 -12.07
N VAL A 265 -15.84 -3.19 -11.97
CA VAL A 265 -15.52 -4.43 -11.23
C VAL A 265 -15.06 -5.47 -12.25
N ARG A 266 -13.89 -6.05 -12.03
CA ARG A 266 -13.32 -7.09 -12.89
C ARG A 266 -12.88 -8.29 -12.07
N ALA A 267 -13.11 -9.48 -12.59
CA ALA A 267 -12.47 -10.68 -12.07
C ALA A 267 -10.94 -10.51 -12.13
N ASN A 268 -10.24 -10.88 -11.05
CA ASN A 268 -8.79 -10.78 -10.99
C ASN A 268 -8.20 -12.18 -10.77
N GLU A 269 -7.47 -12.67 -11.77
CA GLU A 269 -6.88 -14.01 -11.77
C GLU A 269 -5.88 -14.21 -10.61
N ALA A 270 -5.07 -13.20 -10.30
CA ALA A 270 -4.11 -13.28 -9.20
C ALA A 270 -4.81 -13.41 -7.84
N VAL A 271 -5.90 -12.68 -7.62
CA VAL A 271 -6.72 -12.83 -6.39
C VAL A 271 -7.35 -14.22 -6.33
N ALA A 272 -7.87 -14.72 -7.46
CA ALA A 272 -8.49 -16.03 -7.54
C ALA A 272 -7.51 -17.20 -7.29
N THR A 273 -6.27 -17.10 -7.78
CA THR A 273 -5.31 -18.23 -7.83
C THR A 273 -4.24 -18.18 -6.74
N SER A 274 -3.90 -17.01 -6.19
CA SER A 274 -2.88 -16.86 -5.14
C SER A 274 -3.29 -17.44 -3.78
N ARG A 275 -4.56 -17.84 -3.61
CA ARG A 275 -5.15 -18.30 -2.35
C ARG A 275 -4.99 -17.29 -1.21
N MET A 276 -4.87 -15.99 -1.51
CA MET A 276 -4.62 -14.95 -0.49
C MET A 276 -5.70 -14.87 0.60
N TRP A 277 -6.93 -15.32 0.30
CA TRP A 277 -8.04 -15.37 1.27
C TRP A 277 -8.11 -16.68 2.06
N ASP A 278 -7.41 -17.72 1.62
CA ASP A 278 -7.41 -19.02 2.26
C ASP A 278 -6.37 -19.04 3.40
N ARG A 279 -6.87 -19.08 4.63
CA ARG A 279 -6.04 -19.10 5.83
C ARG A 279 -5.12 -20.30 5.93
N SER A 280 -5.49 -21.44 5.34
CA SER A 280 -4.63 -22.62 5.33
C SER A 280 -3.40 -22.42 4.42
N ALA A 281 -3.44 -21.43 3.52
CA ALA A 281 -2.34 -21.05 2.64
C ALA A 281 -1.54 -19.85 3.17
N HIS A 282 -1.93 -19.26 4.30
CA HIS A 282 -1.23 -18.11 4.88
C HIS A 282 0.16 -18.51 5.38
N VAL A 283 1.11 -17.58 5.28
CA VAL A 283 2.48 -17.80 5.73
C VAL A 283 2.48 -17.92 7.25
N ASP A 284 3.10 -18.99 7.78
CA ASP A 284 3.33 -19.11 9.22
C ASP A 284 4.24 -17.95 9.69
N PRO A 285 3.77 -17.07 10.60
CA PRO A 285 4.57 -15.96 11.10
C PRO A 285 5.90 -16.37 11.73
N ALA A 286 6.03 -17.60 12.24
CA ALA A 286 7.29 -18.11 12.77
C ALA A 286 8.32 -18.47 11.68
N ARG A 287 7.85 -18.69 10.45
CA ARG A 287 8.67 -19.05 9.28
C ARG A 287 8.83 -17.90 8.29
N ALA A 288 7.96 -16.89 8.37
CA ALA A 288 8.05 -15.69 7.55
C ALA A 288 9.32 -14.88 7.89
N PRO A 289 9.92 -14.19 6.91
CA PRO A 289 10.94 -13.19 7.21
C PRO A 289 10.34 -12.07 8.08
N ASP A 290 11.08 -11.61 9.09
CA ASP A 290 10.68 -10.44 9.87
C ASP A 290 10.97 -9.16 9.09
N LEU A 291 9.94 -8.61 8.44
CA LEU A 291 10.07 -7.37 7.67
C LEU A 291 10.55 -6.19 8.53
N MET A 292 10.22 -6.15 9.82
CA MET A 292 10.70 -5.06 10.66
C MET A 292 12.20 -5.19 10.96
N ALA A 293 12.71 -6.41 11.08
CA ALA A 293 14.15 -6.66 11.13
C ALA A 293 14.85 -6.28 9.81
N VAL A 294 14.23 -6.55 8.65
CA VAL A 294 14.72 -6.06 7.34
C VAL A 294 14.82 -4.53 7.34
N GLY A 295 13.75 -3.84 7.72
CA GLY A 295 13.75 -2.38 7.80
C GLY A 295 14.77 -1.81 8.80
N ALA A 296 15.02 -2.49 9.92
CA ALA A 296 16.05 -2.11 10.88
C ALA A 296 17.46 -2.28 10.29
N ARG A 297 17.73 -3.35 9.52
CA ARG A 297 19.00 -3.53 8.81
C ARG A 297 19.23 -2.45 7.75
N HIS A 298 18.22 -2.10 6.97
CA HIS A 298 18.31 -1.00 6.01
C HIS A 298 18.68 0.33 6.72
N LEU A 299 18.03 0.64 7.84
CA LEU A 299 18.33 1.83 8.64
C LEU A 299 19.78 1.81 9.18
N ALA A 300 20.24 0.64 9.66
CA ALA A 300 21.59 0.46 10.19
C ALA A 300 22.68 0.55 9.11
N GLY A 301 22.38 0.11 7.89
CA GLY A 301 23.28 0.17 6.74
C GLY A 301 23.36 1.54 6.07
N ASN A 302 22.40 2.43 6.34
CA ASN A 302 22.40 3.78 5.79
C ASN A 302 23.45 4.66 6.51
N GLU A 303 24.49 5.09 5.78
CA GLU A 303 25.62 5.85 6.33
C GLU A 303 25.22 7.24 6.86
N ALA A 304 24.15 7.84 6.33
CA ALA A 304 23.61 9.10 6.81
C ALA A 304 22.86 8.95 8.15
N THR A 305 22.65 7.73 8.64
CA THR A 305 22.04 7.47 9.95
C THR A 305 23.02 7.72 11.09
N ALA A 306 22.60 8.49 12.11
CA ALA A 306 23.41 8.75 13.29
C ALA A 306 23.89 7.45 13.96
N SER A 307 25.13 7.41 14.43
CA SER A 307 25.78 6.20 14.95
C SER A 307 25.01 5.53 16.10
N VAL A 308 24.42 6.31 17.01
CA VAL A 308 23.57 5.80 18.09
C VAL A 308 22.33 5.11 17.53
N THR A 309 21.66 5.70 16.54
CA THR A 309 20.50 5.10 15.88
C THR A 309 20.88 3.81 15.13
N ARG A 310 22.05 3.77 14.48
CA ARG A 310 22.56 2.55 13.83
C ARG A 310 22.81 1.43 14.84
N LEU A 311 23.38 1.75 16.01
CA LEU A 311 23.61 0.76 17.07
C LEU A 311 22.29 0.15 17.58
N VAL A 312 21.28 0.98 17.86
CA VAL A 312 19.94 0.52 18.26
C VAL A 312 19.31 -0.35 17.17
N ALA A 313 19.40 0.08 15.91
CA ALA A 313 18.85 -0.67 14.78
C ALA A 313 19.53 -2.04 14.59
N ARG A 314 20.87 -2.13 14.77
CA ARG A 314 21.60 -3.41 14.78
C ARG A 314 21.14 -4.31 15.94
N GLY A 315 20.94 -3.76 17.13
CA GLY A 315 20.40 -4.49 18.27
C GLY A 315 19.01 -5.06 18.01
N LEU A 316 18.11 -4.27 17.42
CA LEU A 316 16.77 -4.74 17.01
C LEU A 316 16.84 -5.84 15.96
N ALA A 317 17.76 -5.75 15.00
CA ALA A 317 17.97 -6.78 13.98
C ALA A 317 18.57 -8.09 14.56
N GLY A 318 19.34 -8.01 15.65
CA GLY A 318 19.96 -9.17 16.31
C GLY A 318 19.09 -9.89 17.33
N ALA A 319 17.95 -9.31 17.74
CA ALA A 319 17.02 -9.88 18.72
C ALA A 319 15.56 -9.83 18.23
N PRO A 320 15.22 -10.52 17.12
CA PRO A 320 13.96 -10.33 16.40
C PRO A 320 12.70 -10.59 17.25
N GLY A 321 12.71 -11.62 18.11
CA GLY A 321 11.54 -11.95 18.94
C GLY A 321 11.14 -10.86 19.95
N LEU A 322 12.11 -10.22 20.61
CA LEU A 322 11.84 -9.12 21.55
C LEU A 322 11.44 -7.85 20.80
N ALA A 323 12.14 -7.54 19.71
CA ALA A 323 11.82 -6.41 18.84
C ALA A 323 10.38 -6.51 18.30
N ARG A 324 9.97 -7.70 17.83
CA ARG A 324 8.62 -7.98 17.35
C ARG A 324 7.56 -7.68 18.41
N ARG A 325 7.73 -8.16 19.65
CA ARG A 325 6.79 -7.90 20.75
C ARG A 325 6.62 -6.41 21.03
N ALA A 326 7.72 -5.66 21.03
CA ALA A 326 7.69 -4.21 21.23
C ALA A 326 6.97 -3.49 20.09
N ILE A 327 7.22 -3.88 18.85
CA ILE A 327 6.57 -3.32 17.66
C ILE A 327 5.07 -3.59 17.69
N ASP A 328 4.66 -4.84 17.96
CA ASP A 328 3.25 -5.21 18.05
C ASP A 328 2.53 -4.46 19.17
N ALA A 329 3.21 -4.23 20.31
CA ALA A 329 2.67 -3.39 21.38
C ALA A 329 2.51 -1.92 20.93
N GLY A 330 3.47 -1.39 20.17
CA GLY A 330 3.40 -0.08 19.55
C GLY A 330 2.20 0.05 18.61
N TYR A 331 2.01 -0.92 17.70
CA TYR A 331 0.84 -0.94 16.81
C TYR A 331 -0.47 -0.97 17.58
N ARG A 332 -0.60 -1.85 18.59
CA ARG A 332 -1.81 -1.90 19.42
C ARG A 332 -2.08 -0.57 20.13
N LYS A 333 -1.05 0.11 20.61
CA LYS A 333 -1.19 1.43 21.24
C LYS A 333 -1.68 2.47 20.24
N GLU A 334 -1.02 2.58 19.08
CA GLU A 334 -1.38 3.56 18.04
C GLU A 334 -2.80 3.35 17.52
N LEU A 335 -3.22 2.10 17.31
CA LEU A 335 -4.60 1.78 16.91
C LEU A 335 -5.63 2.23 17.96
N ARG A 336 -5.37 2.01 19.26
CA ARG A 336 -6.23 2.52 20.34
C ARG A 336 -6.26 4.05 20.38
N ASP A 337 -5.10 4.68 20.17
CA ASP A 337 -4.96 6.13 20.13
C ASP A 337 -5.76 6.74 18.96
N GLU A 338 -5.99 5.97 17.89
CA GLU A 338 -6.82 6.33 16.73
C GLU A 338 -8.31 5.95 16.88
N GLY A 339 -8.66 5.10 17.84
CA GLY A 339 -10.05 4.73 18.11
C GLY A 339 -10.47 3.31 17.68
N TYR A 340 -9.55 2.46 17.23
CA TYR A 340 -9.83 1.04 16.98
C TYR A 340 -10.00 0.26 18.29
#